data_AF-A0A7S3RSZ7-F1
#
_entry.id   AF-A0A7S3RSZ7-F1
#
_cell.length_a   1.000
_cell.length_b   1.000
_cell.length_c   1.000
_cell.angle_alpha   90.00
_cell.angle_beta   90.00
_cell.angle_gamma   90.00
#
_symmetry.space_group_name_H-M   'P 1'
#
loop_
_entity.id
_entity.type
_entity.pdbx_description
1 polymer ?
#
loop_
_entity_poly.entity_id
_entity_poly.type
_entity_poly.pdbx_seq_one_letter_code
_entity_poly.pdbx_strand_id
1 'polypeptide(L)'
;HSESSERYQVCPFRHFRQGQILVGNYSGWDPLPAGNAAKATAKVTGHKAVMRFEGGATCNRTPRTGRAIFECGEKEEVVKVSEPQACEYEATIISPAACSVEELAALLSDLQEATRDSTNVFVPTAQALALLGEEALAALRTRQLNTAMYRQAGSSQDVGRVIT
;
A
#
# COMPACT_ATOMS: atom_id res chain seq x y z
N HIS A 1 -23.30 15.91 -5.36
CA HIS A 1 -22.24 15.04 -5.92
C HIS A 1 -22.65 13.60 -5.65
N SER A 2 -23.13 12.88 -6.66
CA SER A 2 -23.66 11.52 -6.52
C SER A 2 -22.52 10.52 -6.42
N GLU A 3 -22.26 9.99 -5.22
CA GLU A 3 -21.55 8.73 -5.03
C GLU A 3 -22.41 7.62 -5.68
N SER A 4 -22.04 7.19 -6.89
CA SER A 4 -22.55 5.92 -7.40
C SER A 4 -21.90 4.82 -6.56
N SER A 5 -22.73 4.04 -5.85
CA SER A 5 -22.33 2.88 -5.03
C SER A 5 -21.80 1.69 -5.84
N GLU A 6 -21.22 1.95 -7.02
CA GLU A 6 -20.72 0.91 -7.90
C GLU A 6 -19.45 0.32 -7.30
N ARG A 7 -19.56 -0.94 -6.86
CA ARG A 7 -18.44 -1.67 -6.29
C ARG A 7 -17.43 -1.96 -7.40
N TYR A 8 -16.29 -1.28 -7.36
CA TYR A 8 -15.15 -1.59 -8.21
C TYR A 8 -14.37 -2.76 -7.63
N GLN A 9 -13.89 -3.63 -8.51
CA GLN A 9 -13.04 -4.75 -8.13
C GLN A 9 -11.89 -4.87 -9.11
N VAL A 10 -10.68 -4.64 -8.63
CA VAL A 10 -9.46 -4.96 -9.37
C VAL A 10 -8.91 -6.28 -8.82
N CYS A 11 -8.81 -7.29 -9.69
CA CYS A 11 -8.15 -8.55 -9.39
C CYS A 11 -6.83 -8.60 -10.18
N PRO A 12 -5.68 -8.35 -9.51
CA PRO A 12 -4.37 -8.42 -10.15
C PRO A 12 -4.20 -9.72 -10.95
N PHE A 13 -3.58 -9.63 -12.13
CA PHE A 13 -3.35 -10.75 -13.06
C PHE A 13 -4.60 -11.44 -13.62
N ARG A 14 -5.80 -10.89 -13.37
CA ARG A 14 -7.06 -11.46 -13.86
C ARG A 14 -7.90 -10.42 -14.60
N HIS A 15 -8.64 -9.58 -13.86
CA HIS A 15 -9.59 -8.65 -14.46
C HIS A 15 -9.90 -7.45 -13.56
N PHE A 16 -10.36 -6.37 -14.18
CA PHE A 16 -10.95 -5.20 -13.54
C PHE A 16 -12.44 -5.13 -13.88
N ARG A 17 -13.31 -4.98 -12.88
CA ARG A 17 -14.76 -4.86 -13.01
C ARG A 17 -15.35 -3.64 -12.30
N GLN A 18 -16.44 -3.12 -12.87
CA GLN A 18 -17.38 -2.17 -12.26
C GLN A 18 -18.71 -2.90 -12.08
N GLY A 19 -18.99 -3.38 -10.86
CA GLY A 19 -20.11 -4.30 -10.63
C GLY A 19 -20.00 -5.57 -11.49
N GLN A 20 -20.95 -5.78 -12.41
CA GLN A 20 -20.93 -6.90 -13.36
C GLN A 20 -20.25 -6.57 -14.69
N ILE A 21 -19.93 -5.30 -14.94
CA ILE A 21 -19.34 -4.84 -16.20
C ILE A 21 -17.84 -5.10 -16.16
N LEU A 22 -17.34 -5.81 -17.18
CA LEU A 22 -15.91 -6.01 -17.36
C LEU A 22 -15.28 -4.70 -17.89
N VAL A 23 -14.37 -4.12 -17.12
CA VAL A 23 -13.54 -2.99 -17.55
C VAL A 23 -12.39 -3.49 -18.42
N GLY A 24 -11.78 -4.62 -18.08
CA GLY A 24 -10.76 -5.27 -18.90
C GLY A 24 -10.15 -6.49 -18.22
N ASN A 25 -9.45 -7.31 -19.00
CA ASN A 25 -8.61 -8.39 -18.53
C ASN A 25 -7.16 -7.90 -18.44
N TYR A 26 -6.39 -8.45 -17.50
CA TYR A 26 -4.98 -8.10 -17.36
C TYR A 26 -4.23 -8.30 -18.69
N SER A 27 -3.59 -7.24 -19.19
CA SER A 27 -2.84 -7.24 -20.46
C SER A 27 -1.34 -7.01 -20.31
N GLY A 28 -0.86 -6.75 -19.08
CA GLY A 28 0.55 -6.57 -18.77
C GLY A 28 0.81 -5.43 -17.80
N TRP A 29 2.09 -5.12 -17.61
CA TRP A 29 2.56 -3.95 -16.86
C TRP A 29 2.96 -2.83 -17.81
N ASP A 30 2.78 -1.58 -17.39
CA ASP A 30 3.44 -0.45 -18.05
C ASP A 30 4.96 -0.63 -17.98
N PRO A 31 5.67 -0.34 -19.09
CA PRO A 31 7.11 -0.45 -19.11
C PRO A 31 7.69 0.51 -18.07
N LEU A 32 8.67 0.02 -17.32
CA LEU A 32 9.48 0.90 -16.49
C LEU A 32 10.21 1.90 -17.40
N PRO A 33 10.33 3.17 -17.01
CA PRO A 33 11.04 4.15 -17.82
C PRO A 33 12.47 3.67 -18.09
N ALA A 34 12.91 3.83 -19.34
CA ALA A 34 14.18 3.30 -19.81
C ALA A 34 15.36 4.00 -19.12
N GLY A 35 15.97 3.31 -18.16
CA GLY A 35 17.24 3.65 -17.54
C GLY A 35 17.81 2.39 -16.92
N ASN A 36 18.74 1.73 -17.63
CA ASN A 36 19.43 0.50 -17.22
C ASN A 36 18.56 -0.48 -16.40
N ALA A 37 17.66 -1.21 -17.06
CA ALA A 37 16.92 -2.35 -16.47
C ALA A 37 17.83 -3.39 -15.76
N ALA A 38 19.16 -3.34 -16.00
CA ALA A 38 20.19 -4.11 -15.31
C ALA A 38 20.56 -3.61 -13.89
N LYS A 39 19.96 -2.52 -13.39
CA LYS A 39 20.16 -1.99 -12.03
C LYS A 39 18.88 -2.02 -11.19
N ALA A 40 17.97 -2.97 -11.44
CA ALA A 40 16.79 -3.25 -10.60
C ALA A 40 17.13 -3.78 -9.18
N THR A 41 18.32 -3.48 -8.67
CA THR A 41 18.71 -3.56 -7.26
C THR A 41 18.80 -2.18 -6.60
N ALA A 42 18.74 -1.11 -7.38
CA ALA A 42 18.72 0.25 -6.87
C ALA A 42 17.27 0.71 -6.76
N LYS A 43 16.76 0.70 -5.52
CA LYS A 43 15.64 1.47 -4.99
C LYS A 43 15.10 2.49 -6.01
N VAL A 44 14.16 2.05 -6.85
CA VAL A 44 13.50 2.92 -7.82
C VAL A 44 12.47 3.73 -7.03
N THR A 45 12.94 4.73 -6.28
CA THR A 45 12.09 5.56 -5.43
C THR A 45 11.19 6.42 -6.30
N GLY A 46 9.87 6.27 -6.12
CA GLY A 46 8.87 7.17 -6.71
C GLY A 46 8.24 6.73 -8.04
N HIS A 47 8.63 5.60 -8.62
CA HIS A 47 7.90 5.04 -9.77
C HIS A 47 6.76 4.13 -9.28
N LYS A 48 5.54 4.40 -9.74
CA LYS A 48 4.38 3.57 -9.43
C LYS A 48 4.29 2.41 -10.42
N ALA A 49 4.08 1.20 -9.90
CA ALA A 49 3.79 0.06 -10.76
C ALA A 49 2.36 0.19 -11.31
N VAL A 50 2.19 0.07 -12.63
CA VAL A 50 0.88 0.22 -13.27
C VAL A 50 0.55 -1.03 -14.07
N MET A 51 -0.54 -1.71 -13.70
CA MET A 51 -1.10 -2.80 -14.49
C MET A 51 -2.07 -2.24 -15.53
N ARG A 52 -2.00 -2.77 -16.76
CA ARG A 52 -2.98 -2.50 -17.81
C ARG A 52 -4.04 -3.60 -17.89
N PHE A 53 -5.26 -3.17 -18.19
CA PHE A 53 -6.42 -4.02 -18.41
C PHE A 53 -7.09 -3.64 -19.73
N GLU A 54 -7.27 -4.60 -20.62
CA GLU A 54 -7.78 -4.38 -21.98
C GLU A 54 -8.87 -5.38 -22.35
N GLY A 55 -9.56 -5.15 -23.47
CA GLY A 55 -10.60 -6.06 -23.96
C GLY A 55 -11.82 -6.14 -23.05
N GLY A 56 -12.21 -5.01 -22.44
CA GLY A 56 -13.42 -4.91 -21.62
C GLY A 56 -14.71 -5.02 -22.42
N ALA A 57 -15.83 -4.95 -21.70
CA ALA A 57 -17.16 -4.90 -22.30
C ALA A 57 -17.30 -3.67 -23.21
N THR A 58 -18.03 -3.82 -24.32
CA THR A 58 -18.27 -2.74 -25.28
C THR A 58 -18.87 -1.52 -24.59
N CYS A 59 -18.30 -0.36 -24.89
CA CYS A 59 -18.71 0.95 -24.43
C CYS A 59 -18.82 1.85 -25.67
N ASN A 60 -20.04 2.04 -26.16
CA ASN A 60 -20.31 2.68 -27.44
C ASN A 60 -19.60 1.95 -28.61
N ARG A 61 -18.49 2.52 -29.12
CA ARG A 61 -17.74 2.03 -30.29
C ARG A 61 -16.41 1.36 -29.92
N THR A 62 -15.99 1.44 -28.67
CA THR A 62 -14.70 0.90 -28.21
C THR A 62 -14.90 -0.04 -27.01
N PRO A 63 -14.03 -1.04 -26.84
CA PRO A 63 -13.97 -1.78 -25.59
C PRO A 63 -13.54 -0.87 -24.44
N ARG A 64 -14.03 -1.13 -23.22
CA ARG A 64 -13.45 -0.49 -22.02
C ARG A 64 -11.99 -0.89 -21.84
N THR A 65 -11.23 0.01 -21.22
CA THR A 65 -9.86 -0.24 -20.77
C THR A 65 -9.68 0.26 -19.35
N GLY A 66 -8.68 -0.27 -18.65
CA GLY A 66 -8.40 0.08 -17.27
C GLY A 66 -6.91 0.13 -16.97
N ARG A 67 -6.52 1.01 -16.04
CA ARG A 67 -5.19 1.07 -15.45
C ARG A 67 -5.30 0.96 -13.93
N ALA A 68 -4.52 0.09 -13.32
CA ALA A 68 -4.41 -0.01 -11.87
C ALA A 68 -3.03 0.44 -11.42
N ILE A 69 -2.99 1.53 -10.67
CA ILE A 69 -1.78 2.18 -10.16
C ILE A 69 -1.58 1.71 -8.72
N PHE A 70 -0.46 1.06 -8.45
CA PHE A 70 -0.13 0.55 -7.14
C PHE A 70 0.72 1.57 -6.36
N GLU A 71 0.29 1.83 -5.14
CA GLU A 71 0.96 2.67 -4.16
C GLU A 71 1.26 1.86 -2.90
N CYS A 72 2.42 2.13 -2.29
CA CYS A 72 2.82 1.46 -1.06
C CYS A 72 1.87 1.81 0.08
N GLY A 73 1.41 0.78 0.79
CA GLY A 73 0.74 0.92 2.08
C GLY A 73 0.48 -0.43 2.72
N GLU A 74 -0.13 -0.45 3.90
CA GLU A 74 -0.15 -1.64 4.74
C GLU A 74 -1.27 -2.65 4.42
N LYS A 75 -2.29 -2.21 3.69
CA LYS A 75 -3.50 -3.00 3.46
C LYS A 75 -3.88 -2.94 1.99
N GLU A 76 -4.30 -4.09 1.46
CA GLU A 76 -4.87 -4.21 0.12
C GLU A 76 -6.20 -3.45 0.04
N GLU A 77 -6.23 -2.34 -0.70
CA GLU A 77 -7.42 -1.50 -0.81
C GLU A 77 -7.47 -0.70 -2.11
N VAL A 78 -8.64 -0.67 -2.77
CA VAL A 78 -8.91 0.28 -3.86
C VAL A 78 -9.36 1.59 -3.24
N VAL A 79 -8.51 2.61 -3.27
CA VAL A 79 -8.76 3.89 -2.58
C VAL A 79 -9.32 4.97 -3.48
N LYS A 80 -9.18 4.82 -4.80
CA LYS A 80 -9.71 5.76 -5.78
C LYS A 80 -10.00 5.04 -7.08
N VAL A 81 -11.13 5.38 -7.70
CA VAL A 81 -11.41 5.05 -9.10
C VAL A 81 -11.94 6.28 -9.81
N SER A 82 -11.48 6.52 -11.03
CA SER A 82 -11.97 7.59 -11.90
C SER A 82 -12.07 7.10 -13.34
N GLU A 83 -12.96 7.72 -14.10
CA GLU A 83 -13.06 7.57 -15.54
C GLU A 83 -12.48 8.84 -16.20
N PRO A 84 -11.14 8.94 -16.35
CA PRO A 84 -10.50 10.15 -16.89
C PRO A 84 -10.95 10.48 -18.31
N GLN A 85 -11.27 9.47 -19.11
CA GLN A 85 -11.90 9.60 -20.42
C GLN A 85 -13.02 8.56 -20.53
N ALA A 86 -14.03 8.85 -21.37
CA ALA A 86 -15.14 7.92 -21.57
C ALA A 86 -14.63 6.53 -21.96
N CYS A 87 -15.07 5.50 -21.25
CA CYS A 87 -14.68 4.10 -21.41
C CYS A 87 -13.25 3.75 -20.96
N GLU A 88 -12.50 4.69 -20.37
CA GLU A 88 -11.16 4.46 -19.81
C GLU A 88 -11.18 4.67 -18.29
N TYR A 89 -10.70 3.69 -17.53
CA TYR A 89 -10.78 3.70 -16.07
C TYR A 89 -9.39 3.71 -15.45
N GLU A 90 -9.22 4.44 -14.37
CA GLU A 90 -8.01 4.46 -13.57
C GLU A 90 -8.35 4.16 -12.11
N ALA A 91 -7.69 3.17 -11.52
CA ALA A 91 -7.82 2.81 -10.12
C ALA A 91 -6.49 3.00 -9.39
N THR A 92 -6.52 3.63 -8.22
CA THR A 92 -5.39 3.65 -7.29
C THR A 92 -5.60 2.57 -6.24
N ILE A 93 -4.59 1.71 -6.09
CA ILE A 93 -4.60 0.57 -5.16
C ILE A 93 -3.47 0.77 -4.16
N ILE A 94 -3.81 0.72 -2.88
CA ILE A 94 -2.84 0.58 -1.81
C ILE A 94 -2.53 -0.90 -1.64
N SER A 95 -1.24 -1.26 -1.62
CA SER A 95 -0.80 -2.64 -1.43
C SER A 95 0.57 -2.69 -0.73
N PRO A 96 0.76 -3.61 0.23
CA PRO A 96 2.07 -3.92 0.80
C PRO A 96 3.10 -4.36 -0.25
N ALA A 97 2.65 -5.02 -1.31
CA ALA A 97 3.52 -5.51 -2.38
C ALA A 97 4.08 -4.39 -3.26
N ALA A 98 3.54 -3.17 -3.14
CA ALA A 98 4.06 -1.99 -3.82
C ALA A 98 5.17 -1.28 -3.04
N CYS A 99 5.47 -1.72 -1.81
CA CYS A 99 6.54 -1.18 -0.99
C CYS A 99 7.87 -1.91 -1.25
N SER A 100 9.00 -1.21 -1.12
CA SER A 100 10.26 -1.88 -0.80
C SER A 100 10.21 -2.46 0.61
N VAL A 101 11.08 -3.43 0.91
CA VAL A 101 11.17 -4.04 2.26
C VAL A 101 11.45 -2.99 3.33
N GLU A 102 12.33 -2.03 3.04
CA GLU A 102 12.69 -0.95 3.95
C GLU A 102 11.52 0.02 4.18
N GLU A 103 10.79 0.38 3.12
CA GLU A 103 9.61 1.25 3.22
C GLU A 103 8.49 0.58 4.01
N LEU A 104 8.23 -0.71 3.75
CA LEU A 104 7.21 -1.46 4.48
C LEU A 104 7.58 -1.59 5.97
N ALA A 105 8.82 -1.92 6.28
CA ALA A 105 9.28 -2.01 7.67
C ALA A 105 9.19 -0.67 8.40
N ALA A 106 9.53 0.44 7.75
CA ALA A 106 9.37 1.78 8.32
C ALA A 106 7.88 2.10 8.57
N LEU A 107 7.03 1.91 7.56
CA LEU A 107 5.59 2.16 7.65
C LEU A 107 4.94 1.39 8.80
N LEU A 108 5.25 0.10 8.94
CA LEU A 108 4.69 -0.73 10.02
C LEU A 108 5.18 -0.28 11.40
N SER A 109 6.45 0.12 11.52
CA SER A 109 7.00 0.66 12.78
C SER A 109 6.24 1.91 13.20
N ASP A 110 6.06 2.85 12.27
CA ASP A 110 5.43 4.14 12.52
C ASP A 110 3.95 3.98 12.92
N LEU A 111 3.21 3.10 12.24
CA LEU A 111 1.80 2.80 12.57
C LEU A 111 1.67 2.15 13.97
N GLN A 112 2.58 1.25 14.32
CA GLN A 112 2.59 0.63 15.65
C GLN A 112 2.92 1.64 16.74
N GLU A 113 3.86 2.56 16.50
CA GLU A 113 4.18 3.62 17.45
C GLU A 113 3.03 4.61 17.62
N ALA A 114 2.41 5.05 16.53
CA ALA A 114 1.29 5.99 16.53
C ALA A 114 0.07 5.47 17.30
N THR A 115 -0.12 4.15 17.34
CA THR A 115 -1.25 3.51 18.02
C THR A 115 -0.89 2.87 19.35
N ARG A 116 0.36 2.99 19.80
CA ARG A 116 0.87 2.31 21.00
C ARG A 116 0.10 2.63 22.26
N ASP A 117 -0.30 3.89 22.42
CA ASP A 117 -1.06 4.38 23.58
C ASP A 117 -2.57 4.52 23.26
N SER A 118 -3.00 4.02 22.10
CA SER A 118 -4.41 3.94 21.70
C SER A 118 -5.04 2.68 22.27
N THR A 119 -6.31 2.76 22.66
CA THR A 119 -7.13 1.56 22.95
C THR A 119 -7.34 0.68 21.71
N ASN A 120 -7.03 1.21 20.53
CA ASN A 120 -7.05 0.52 19.26
C ASN A 120 -5.62 0.36 18.74
N VAL A 121 -4.89 -0.59 19.32
CA VAL A 121 -3.51 -0.92 18.96
C VAL A 121 -3.48 -1.47 17.54
N PHE A 122 -2.65 -0.89 16.69
CA PHE A 122 -2.46 -1.38 15.34
C PHE A 122 -1.66 -2.69 15.35
N VAL A 123 -2.20 -3.71 14.66
CA VAL A 123 -1.55 -4.99 14.44
C VAL A 123 -1.38 -5.18 12.93
N PRO A 124 -0.15 -5.31 12.42
CA PRO A 124 0.08 -5.52 10.99
C PRO A 124 -0.63 -6.75 10.46
N THR A 125 -1.15 -6.66 9.22
CA THR A 125 -1.74 -7.80 8.53
C THR A 125 -0.71 -8.91 8.28
N ALA A 126 -1.17 -10.16 8.22
CA ALA A 126 -0.31 -11.31 7.91
C ALA A 126 0.36 -11.18 6.53
N GLN A 127 -0.32 -10.54 5.56
CA GLN A 127 0.22 -10.29 4.23
C GLN A 127 1.38 -9.30 4.26
N ALA A 128 1.23 -8.18 4.98
CA ALA A 128 2.31 -7.22 5.17
C ALA A 128 3.52 -7.86 5.89
N LEU A 129 3.28 -8.67 6.91
CA LEU A 129 4.34 -9.38 7.64
C LEU A 129 5.05 -10.43 6.76
N ALA A 130 4.33 -11.14 5.89
CA ALA A 130 4.91 -12.17 5.03
C ALA A 130 5.84 -11.60 3.94
N LEU A 131 5.65 -10.34 3.56
CA LEU A 131 6.52 -9.66 2.61
C LEU A 131 7.83 -9.19 3.24
N LEU A 132 7.88 -9.12 4.57
CA LEU A 132 9.10 -8.83 5.29
C LEU A 132 9.89 -10.13 5.46
N GLY A 133 11.13 -10.14 4.97
CA GLY A 133 12.06 -11.23 5.27
C GLY A 133 12.35 -11.32 6.78
N GLU A 134 12.94 -12.44 7.20
CA GLU A 134 13.22 -12.70 8.63
C GLU A 134 14.06 -11.59 9.29
N GLU A 135 15.01 -11.01 8.57
CA GLU A 135 15.85 -9.91 9.05
C GLU A 135 15.05 -8.62 9.30
N ALA A 136 14.16 -8.26 8.37
CA ALA A 136 13.32 -7.07 8.50
C ALA A 136 12.28 -7.25 9.64
N LEU A 137 11.77 -8.46 9.81
CA LEU A 137 10.89 -8.83 10.91
C LEU A 137 11.62 -8.77 12.27
N ALA A 138 12.89 -9.19 12.32
CA ALA A 138 13.73 -9.08 13.51
C ALA A 138 14.04 -7.61 13.85
N ALA A 139 14.32 -6.78 12.85
CA ALA A 139 14.55 -5.34 13.04
C ALA A 139 13.33 -4.62 13.59
N LEU A 140 12.12 -4.96 13.12
CA LEU A 140 10.85 -4.46 13.66
C LEU A 140 10.70 -4.80 15.15
N ARG A 141 10.88 -6.08 15.51
CA ARG A 141 10.81 -6.54 16.92
C ARG A 141 11.85 -5.84 17.80
N THR A 142 13.06 -5.64 17.29
CA THR A 142 14.15 -4.99 18.04
C THR A 142 13.86 -3.50 18.25
N ARG A 143 13.35 -2.78 17.24
CA ARG A 143 12.92 -1.38 17.40
C ARG A 143 11.82 -1.25 18.45
N GLN A 144 10.82 -2.14 18.44
CA GLN A 144 9.76 -2.15 19.46
C GLN A 144 10.30 -2.29 20.89
N LEU A 145 11.29 -3.16 21.09
CA LEU A 145 11.94 -3.37 22.39
C LEU A 145 12.77 -2.15 22.82
N ASN A 146 13.53 -1.54 21.90
CA ASN A 146 14.35 -0.37 22.21
C ASN A 146 13.50 0.86 22.56
N THR A 147 12.38 1.10 21.85
CA THR A 147 11.42 2.16 22.20
C THR A 147 10.75 1.88 23.55
N ALA A 148 10.50 0.61 23.90
CA ALA A 148 9.99 0.23 25.23
C ALA A 148 11.00 0.49 26.35
N MET A 149 12.29 0.19 26.12
CA MET A 149 13.37 0.48 27.07
C MET A 149 13.60 1.98 27.28
N TYR A 150 13.58 2.80 26.21
CA TYR A 150 13.79 4.24 26.33
C TYR A 150 12.69 4.93 27.17
N ARG A 151 11.46 4.41 27.15
CA ARG A 151 10.37 4.88 28.03
C ARG A 151 10.62 4.60 29.52
N GLN A 152 11.22 3.45 29.86
CA GLN A 152 11.54 3.13 31.26
C GLN A 152 12.66 4.01 31.82
N ALA A 153 13.62 4.41 30.98
CA ALA A 153 14.67 5.34 31.38
C ALA A 153 14.19 6.80 31.54
N GLY A 154 13.10 7.19 30.87
CA GLY A 154 12.55 8.55 30.89
C GLY A 154 11.59 8.87 32.04
N SER A 155 11.15 7.90 32.86
CA SER A 155 10.19 8.14 33.95
C SER A 155 10.84 8.39 35.33
N SER A 156 12.17 8.57 35.39
CA SER A 156 12.91 8.86 36.62
C SER A 156 13.34 10.34 36.66
N GLN A 157 12.37 11.26 36.70
CA GLN A 157 12.58 12.56 37.33
C GLN A 157 11.73 12.61 38.59
N ASP A 158 12.30 12.03 39.65
CA ASP A 158 11.85 12.13 41.02
C ASP A 158 12.07 13.59 41.46
N VAL A 159 11.02 14.41 41.36
CA VAL A 159 11.06 15.80 41.87
C VAL A 159 11.00 15.70 43.38
N GLY A 160 12.18 15.83 44.00
CA GLY A 160 12.37 15.87 45.44
C GLY A 160 11.40 16.82 46.12
N ARG A 161 10.51 16.25 46.93
CA ARG A 161 9.63 16.95 47.86
C ARG A 161 10.46 17.44 49.04
N VAL A 162 10.93 18.69 48.99
CA VAL A 162 11.45 19.37 50.19
C VAL A 162 10.26 19.96 50.94
N ILE A 163 9.98 19.38 52.12
CA ILE A 163 9.07 19.92 53.11
C ILE A 163 9.92 20.72 54.09
N THR A 164 9.69 22.03 54.18
CA THR A 164 9.92 22.87 55.37
C THR A 164 8.90 23.99 55.37
#